data_AF-K0IFP4-F1
#
_entry.id   AF-K0IFP4-F1
#
_cell.length_a   1.000
_cell.length_b   1.000
_cell.length_c   1.000
_cell.angle_alpha   90.00
_cell.angle_beta   90.00
_cell.angle_gamma   90.00
#
_symmetry.space_group_name_H-M   'P 1'
#
loop_
_entity.id
_entity.type
_entity.pdbx_description
1 polymer ?
#
loop_
_entity_poly.entity_id
_entity_poly.type
_entity_poly.pdbx_seq_one_letter_code
_entity_poly.pdbx_strand_id
1 'polypeptide(L)'
;MAKKWVAGYDAGEAIAAALDSNSRGMSAILNFLGEDTTDAKIVDQTVREYLSLMDLIGKRQVRGCVSVKPTQLGLAIDYDMCLQNFKRLTARAKELDQFMWIDMESVKFTEDTIAIYLELYKQYDMTGVAIQSYLRRSASDLLHIAEHGGKVRLVKGAYHEPEEHAFSTKEEVDANYVKLMRMLFESGSFFAIATHDSNMIEEAIRLSNDSTKEFEFQLLMGIRDELKNELTTKEFAVAEYIPYGSQWLPYSVRRIRERKRNLLLLARSLIQQ
;
A
#
# COMPACT_ATOMS: atom_id res chain seq x y z
N MET A 1 6.43 16.85 -15.43
CA MET A 1 7.22 16.15 -14.38
C MET A 1 6.37 15.23 -13.49
N ALA A 2 5.06 15.44 -13.29
CA ALA A 2 4.20 14.55 -12.48
C ALA A 2 4.12 13.08 -12.99
N LYS A 3 4.25 12.84 -14.31
CA LYS A 3 4.25 11.51 -14.94
C LYS A 3 5.29 10.51 -14.39
N LYS A 4 6.30 10.97 -13.64
CA LYS A 4 7.33 10.07 -13.08
C LYS A 4 6.88 9.35 -11.80
N TRP A 5 5.85 9.85 -11.10
CA TRP A 5 5.45 9.34 -9.77
C TRP A 5 3.96 9.01 -9.69
N VAL A 6 3.19 9.37 -10.72
CA VAL A 6 1.75 9.15 -10.88
C VAL A 6 1.51 8.76 -12.33
N ALA A 7 0.74 7.69 -12.56
CA ALA A 7 0.56 7.12 -13.90
C ALA A 7 -0.20 8.06 -14.83
N GLY A 8 -1.13 8.83 -14.27
CA GLY A 8 -2.02 9.70 -15.02
C GLY A 8 -3.19 10.18 -14.16
N TYR A 9 -4.19 10.74 -14.82
CA TYR A 9 -5.38 11.30 -14.18
C TYR A 9 -6.59 10.38 -14.21
N ASP A 10 -6.59 9.36 -15.08
CA ASP A 10 -7.70 8.43 -15.26
C ASP A 10 -7.27 6.95 -15.16
N ALA A 11 -8.26 6.07 -15.02
CA ALA A 11 -8.05 4.64 -14.91
C ALA A 11 -7.42 4.01 -16.16
N GLY A 12 -7.63 4.59 -17.35
CA GLY A 12 -7.03 4.10 -18.60
C GLY A 12 -5.51 4.26 -18.61
N GLU A 13 -5.03 5.43 -18.19
CA GLU A 13 -3.60 5.69 -17.99
C GLU A 13 -3.00 4.79 -16.90
N ALA A 14 -3.74 4.57 -15.80
CA ALA A 14 -3.32 3.67 -14.72
C ALA A 14 -3.17 2.22 -15.21
N ILE A 15 -4.12 1.72 -15.99
CA ILE A 15 -4.06 0.39 -16.61
C ILE A 15 -2.90 0.28 -17.60
N ALA A 16 -2.63 1.31 -18.40
CA ALA A 16 -1.49 1.31 -19.31
C ALA A 16 -0.16 1.19 -18.54
N ALA A 17 0.00 1.94 -17.44
CA ALA A 17 1.16 1.82 -16.56
C ALA A 17 1.26 0.45 -15.88
N ALA A 18 0.13 -0.14 -15.47
CA ALA A 18 0.09 -1.48 -14.90
C ALA A 18 0.57 -2.55 -15.90
N LEU A 19 0.11 -2.46 -17.16
CA LEU A 19 0.52 -3.38 -18.21
C LEU A 19 2.01 -3.23 -18.57
N ASP A 20 2.54 -2.00 -18.57
CA ASP A 20 3.98 -1.77 -18.69
C ASP A 20 4.75 -2.44 -17.54
N SER A 21 4.30 -2.28 -16.30
CA SER A 21 4.89 -2.95 -15.13
C SER A 21 4.85 -4.48 -15.25
N ASN A 22 3.73 -5.03 -15.73
CA ASN A 22 3.58 -6.46 -16.02
C ASN A 22 4.56 -6.94 -17.09
N SER A 23 4.76 -6.17 -18.16
CA SER A 23 5.73 -6.51 -19.21
C SER A 23 7.18 -6.55 -18.71
N ARG A 24 7.48 -5.82 -17.63
CA ARG A 24 8.78 -5.81 -16.94
C ARG A 24 8.91 -6.89 -15.85
N GLY A 25 7.95 -7.81 -15.74
CA GLY A 25 7.99 -8.93 -14.81
C GLY A 25 7.41 -8.62 -13.42
N MET A 26 6.85 -7.44 -13.17
CA MET A 26 6.27 -7.04 -11.87
C MET A 26 4.74 -7.09 -11.87
N SER A 27 4.13 -7.38 -10.72
CA SER A 27 2.68 -7.16 -10.54
C SER A 27 2.40 -5.67 -10.30
N ALA A 28 1.15 -5.25 -10.46
CA ALA A 28 0.75 -3.86 -10.27
C ALA A 28 -0.19 -3.70 -9.06
N ILE A 29 0.02 -2.67 -8.25
CA ILE A 29 -0.89 -2.25 -7.19
C ILE A 29 -1.43 -0.87 -7.56
N LEU A 30 -2.68 -0.80 -8.01
CA LEU A 30 -3.30 0.44 -8.48
C LEU A 30 -3.97 1.17 -7.31
N ASN A 31 -3.67 2.45 -7.14
CA ASN A 31 -4.23 3.27 -6.07
C ASN A 31 -4.87 4.55 -6.63
N PHE A 32 -6.18 4.71 -6.44
CA PHE A 32 -6.87 5.94 -6.79
C PHE A 32 -6.64 7.01 -5.72
N LEU A 33 -6.08 8.15 -6.13
CA LEU A 33 -5.61 9.17 -5.20
C LEU A 33 -6.74 9.95 -4.54
N GLY A 34 -6.71 9.96 -3.21
CA GLY A 34 -7.52 10.78 -2.31
C GLY A 34 -7.39 10.26 -0.88
N GLU A 35 -7.79 11.07 0.09
CA GLU A 35 -7.77 10.72 1.53
C GLU A 35 -8.66 11.69 2.32
N ASP A 36 -8.98 11.32 3.56
CA ASP A 36 -9.64 12.17 4.57
C ASP A 36 -10.96 12.84 4.09
N THR A 37 -11.69 12.21 3.18
CA THR A 37 -12.96 12.76 2.70
C THR A 37 -14.04 12.60 3.76
N THR A 38 -14.81 13.67 3.96
CA THR A 38 -15.98 13.72 4.85
C THR A 38 -17.29 13.92 4.08
N ASP A 39 -17.24 13.86 2.75
CA ASP A 39 -18.41 14.00 1.89
C ASP A 39 -18.88 12.61 1.39
N ALA A 40 -20.07 12.20 1.84
CA ALA A 40 -20.67 10.92 1.47
C ALA A 40 -20.85 10.76 -0.06
N LYS A 41 -21.00 11.86 -0.82
CA LYS A 41 -21.08 11.79 -2.30
C LYS A 41 -19.73 11.45 -2.91
N ILE A 42 -18.64 11.98 -2.37
CA ILE A 42 -17.26 11.67 -2.81
C ILE A 42 -16.93 10.22 -2.45
N VAL A 43 -17.32 9.76 -1.27
CA VAL A 43 -17.20 8.34 -0.87
C VAL A 43 -17.88 7.44 -1.89
N ASP A 44 -19.14 7.73 -2.23
CA ASP A 44 -19.93 6.88 -3.13
C ASP A 44 -19.38 6.91 -4.58
N GLN A 45 -18.81 8.05 -5.01
CA GLN A 45 -18.06 8.15 -6.26
C GLN A 45 -16.77 7.31 -6.22
N THR A 46 -16.03 7.34 -5.11
CA THR A 46 -14.78 6.60 -4.95
C THR A 46 -15.02 5.09 -4.93
N VAL A 47 -16.10 4.64 -4.29
CA VAL A 47 -16.54 3.23 -4.34
C VAL A 47 -16.81 2.81 -5.78
N ARG A 48 -17.54 3.62 -6.56
CA ARG A 48 -17.79 3.33 -7.98
C ARG A 48 -16.50 3.29 -8.81
N GLU A 49 -15.55 4.18 -8.54
CA GLU A 49 -14.25 4.20 -9.21
C GLU A 49 -13.48 2.89 -8.97
N TYR A 50 -13.39 2.42 -7.72
CA TYR A 50 -12.70 1.17 -7.41
C TYR A 50 -13.38 -0.06 -8.02
N LEU A 51 -14.72 -0.13 -8.00
CA LEU A 51 -15.46 -1.22 -8.65
C LEU A 51 -15.19 -1.25 -10.17
N SER A 52 -15.23 -0.09 -10.82
CA SER A 52 -14.88 0.05 -12.24
C SER A 52 -13.43 -0.32 -12.53
N LEU A 53 -12.50 0.07 -11.64
CA LEU A 53 -11.09 -0.27 -11.77
C LEU A 53 -10.83 -1.78 -11.66
N MET A 54 -11.47 -2.46 -10.70
CA MET A 54 -11.40 -3.92 -10.57
C MET A 54 -11.90 -4.63 -11.83
N ASP A 55 -13.01 -4.16 -12.41
CA ASP A 55 -13.53 -4.68 -13.67
C ASP A 55 -12.54 -4.49 -14.84
N LEU A 56 -11.90 -3.32 -14.90
CA LEU A 56 -10.88 -3.03 -15.90
C LEU A 56 -9.63 -3.90 -15.73
N ILE A 57 -9.17 -4.13 -14.49
CA ILE A 57 -8.05 -5.05 -14.19
C ILE A 57 -8.36 -6.43 -14.77
N GLY A 58 -9.56 -6.96 -14.49
CA GLY A 58 -9.98 -8.28 -14.98
C GLY A 58 -10.10 -8.32 -16.51
N LYS A 59 -10.81 -7.36 -17.10
CA LYS A 59 -11.02 -7.27 -18.55
C LYS A 59 -9.72 -7.13 -19.34
N ARG A 60 -8.74 -6.42 -18.79
CA ARG A 60 -7.45 -6.14 -19.44
C ARG A 60 -6.37 -7.15 -19.03
N GLN A 61 -6.72 -8.14 -18.21
CA GLN A 61 -5.84 -9.19 -17.71
C GLN A 61 -4.57 -8.62 -17.06
N VAL A 62 -4.74 -7.52 -16.31
CA VAL A 62 -3.65 -6.94 -15.53
C VAL A 62 -3.33 -7.90 -14.38
N ARG A 63 -2.06 -8.31 -14.27
CA ARG A 63 -1.55 -9.05 -13.11
C ARG A 63 -1.33 -8.04 -11.98
N GLY A 64 -2.33 -7.88 -11.14
CA GLY A 64 -2.30 -6.86 -10.10
C GLY A 64 -3.56 -6.81 -9.26
N CYS A 65 -3.61 -5.81 -8.39
CA CYS A 65 -4.68 -5.57 -7.44
C CYS A 65 -4.86 -4.07 -7.22
N VAL A 66 -5.86 -3.71 -6.41
CA VAL A 66 -6.03 -2.33 -5.94
C VAL A 66 -5.53 -2.17 -4.51
N SER A 67 -5.15 -0.95 -4.14
CA SER A 67 -4.92 -0.51 -2.76
C SER A 67 -5.91 0.59 -2.41
N VAL A 68 -6.57 0.49 -1.26
CA VAL A 68 -7.66 1.40 -0.88
C VAL A 68 -7.42 1.97 0.50
N LYS A 69 -7.68 3.27 0.66
CA LYS A 69 -7.64 3.96 1.95
C LYS A 69 -9.01 3.94 2.63
N PRO A 70 -9.13 3.51 3.89
CA PRO A 70 -10.40 3.50 4.62
C PRO A 70 -11.14 4.85 4.64
N THR A 71 -10.43 5.98 4.76
CA THR A 71 -11.06 7.30 4.77
C THR A 71 -11.74 7.64 3.45
N GLN A 72 -11.22 7.16 2.31
CA GLN A 72 -11.88 7.30 1.00
C GLN A 72 -13.20 6.52 0.92
N LEU A 73 -13.37 5.51 1.77
CA LEU A 73 -14.60 4.71 1.85
C LEU A 73 -15.54 5.15 2.98
N GLY A 74 -15.21 6.25 3.67
CA GLY A 74 -16.08 6.88 4.66
C GLY A 74 -15.64 6.70 6.11
N LEU A 75 -14.44 6.18 6.39
CA LEU A 75 -14.00 5.99 7.79
C LEU A 75 -13.94 7.31 8.59
N ALA A 76 -13.66 8.42 7.93
CA ALA A 76 -13.68 9.74 8.57
C ALA A 76 -15.11 10.27 8.86
N ILE A 77 -16.14 9.59 8.37
CA ILE A 77 -17.56 9.92 8.55
C ILE A 77 -18.19 8.98 9.57
N ASP A 78 -18.13 7.67 9.30
CA ASP A 78 -18.82 6.64 10.06
C ASP A 78 -18.19 5.26 9.81
N TYR A 79 -18.01 4.48 10.90
CA TYR A 79 -17.40 3.16 10.86
C TYR A 79 -18.23 2.18 10.02
N ASP A 80 -19.55 2.13 10.25
CA ASP A 80 -20.43 1.17 9.58
C ASP A 80 -20.53 1.47 8.09
N MET A 81 -20.57 2.75 7.70
CA MET A 81 -20.48 3.18 6.30
C MET A 81 -19.21 2.64 5.64
N CYS A 82 -18.05 2.81 6.28
CA CYS A 82 -16.78 2.32 5.76
C CYS A 82 -16.78 0.80 5.60
N LEU A 83 -17.23 0.06 6.63
CA LEU A 83 -17.30 -1.39 6.61
C LEU A 83 -18.23 -1.91 5.49
N GLN A 84 -19.41 -1.29 5.29
CA GLN A 84 -20.33 -1.69 4.23
C GLN A 84 -19.75 -1.41 2.83
N ASN A 85 -19.04 -0.29 2.65
CA ASN A 85 -18.37 0.00 1.40
C ASN A 85 -17.23 -0.99 1.11
N PHE A 86 -16.44 -1.34 2.12
CA PHE A 86 -15.45 -2.41 1.96
C PHE A 86 -16.09 -3.76 1.63
N LYS A 87 -17.20 -4.14 2.28
CA LYS A 87 -17.92 -5.40 1.96
C LYS A 87 -18.37 -5.45 0.50
N ARG A 88 -18.79 -4.33 -0.08
CA ARG A 88 -19.13 -4.23 -1.52
C ARG A 88 -17.90 -4.49 -2.39
N LEU A 89 -16.76 -3.88 -2.06
CA LEU A 89 -15.50 -4.05 -2.79
C LEU A 89 -14.97 -5.47 -2.66
N THR A 90 -14.98 -6.07 -1.47
CA THR A 90 -14.48 -7.44 -1.25
C THR A 90 -15.37 -8.49 -1.89
N ALA A 91 -16.71 -8.30 -1.89
CA ALA A 91 -17.60 -9.16 -2.66
C ALA A 91 -17.27 -9.11 -4.16
N ARG A 92 -17.02 -7.93 -4.72
CA ARG A 92 -16.61 -7.79 -6.12
C ARG A 92 -15.25 -8.41 -6.40
N ALA A 93 -14.28 -8.19 -5.51
CA ALA A 93 -12.96 -8.80 -5.60
C ALA A 93 -13.07 -10.34 -5.61
N LYS A 94 -13.94 -10.92 -4.77
CA LYS A 94 -14.21 -12.36 -4.76
C LYS A 94 -14.82 -12.87 -6.07
N GLU A 95 -15.78 -12.15 -6.65
CA GLU A 95 -16.39 -12.50 -7.94
C GLU A 95 -15.37 -12.52 -9.10
N LEU A 96 -14.38 -11.62 -9.04
CA LEU A 96 -13.35 -11.47 -10.07
C LEU A 96 -12.07 -12.27 -9.79
N ASP A 97 -12.01 -13.00 -8.67
CA ASP A 97 -10.80 -13.67 -8.16
C ASP A 97 -9.59 -12.72 -8.04
N GLN A 98 -9.84 -11.52 -7.50
CA GLN A 98 -8.86 -10.47 -7.32
C GLN A 98 -8.53 -10.25 -5.85
N PHE A 99 -7.30 -9.83 -5.60
CA PHE A 99 -6.84 -9.40 -4.29
C PHE A 99 -7.04 -7.89 -4.09
N MET A 100 -7.12 -7.44 -2.84
CA MET A 100 -7.14 -6.02 -2.49
C MET A 100 -6.32 -5.72 -1.22
N TRP A 101 -5.50 -4.67 -1.28
CA TRP A 101 -4.82 -4.14 -0.10
C TRP A 101 -5.63 -3.02 0.56
N ILE A 102 -5.62 -3.01 1.88
CA ILE A 102 -6.12 -1.92 2.72
C ILE A 102 -4.90 -1.14 3.22
N ASP A 103 -4.78 0.11 2.77
CA ASP A 103 -3.73 1.00 3.21
C ASP A 103 -3.98 1.43 4.66
N MET A 104 -2.89 1.55 5.44
CA MET A 104 -2.94 2.08 6.80
C MET A 104 -2.69 3.58 6.77
N GLU A 105 -3.59 4.34 7.39
CA GLU A 105 -3.55 5.80 7.47
C GLU A 105 -2.91 6.26 8.80
N SER A 106 -3.32 7.42 9.33
CA SER A 106 -2.80 7.93 10.61
C SER A 106 -3.22 7.06 11.80
N VAL A 107 -2.54 7.23 12.94
CA VAL A 107 -2.78 6.43 14.16
C VAL A 107 -4.23 6.50 14.64
N LYS A 108 -4.92 7.61 14.36
CA LYS A 108 -6.34 7.82 14.66
C LYS A 108 -7.23 6.74 14.05
N PHE A 109 -6.86 6.20 12.89
CA PHE A 109 -7.67 5.25 12.13
C PHE A 109 -7.18 3.80 12.26
N THR A 110 -6.06 3.55 12.94
CA THR A 110 -5.41 2.23 12.96
C THR A 110 -6.29 1.14 13.55
N GLU A 111 -6.92 1.40 14.70
CA GLU A 111 -7.78 0.44 15.38
C GLU A 111 -8.95 0.01 14.49
N ASP A 112 -9.70 0.99 13.99
CA ASP A 112 -10.87 0.75 13.15
C ASP A 112 -10.49 0.04 11.84
N THR A 113 -9.34 0.41 11.26
CA THR A 113 -8.84 -0.21 10.03
C THR A 113 -8.53 -1.70 10.24
N ILE A 114 -7.88 -2.06 11.35
CA ILE A 114 -7.58 -3.46 11.68
C ILE A 114 -8.87 -4.24 11.96
N ALA A 115 -9.81 -3.64 12.71
CA ALA A 115 -11.10 -4.26 12.98
C ALA A 115 -11.88 -4.55 11.69
N ILE A 116 -11.98 -3.55 10.80
CA ILE A 116 -12.61 -3.72 9.48
C ILE A 116 -11.90 -4.81 8.68
N TYR A 117 -10.57 -4.77 8.62
CA TYR A 117 -9.80 -5.77 7.90
C TYR A 117 -10.11 -7.20 8.39
N LEU A 118 -10.12 -7.44 9.70
CA LEU A 118 -10.40 -8.76 10.26
C LEU A 118 -11.84 -9.21 9.98
N GLU A 119 -12.82 -8.31 10.02
CA GLU A 119 -14.20 -8.61 9.64
C GLU A 119 -14.32 -9.02 8.16
N LEU A 120 -13.60 -8.35 7.26
CA LEU A 120 -13.58 -8.69 5.84
C LEU A 120 -12.85 -10.02 5.60
N TYR A 121 -11.72 -10.24 6.27
CA TYR A 121 -10.89 -11.42 6.11
C TYR A 121 -11.61 -12.70 6.56
N LYS A 122 -12.43 -12.63 7.63
CA LYS A 122 -13.31 -13.74 8.05
C LYS A 122 -14.28 -14.17 6.96
N GLN A 123 -14.70 -13.23 6.10
CA GLN A 123 -15.66 -13.50 5.04
C GLN A 123 -14.97 -14.02 3.77
N TYR A 124 -13.88 -13.36 3.37
CA TYR A 124 -13.06 -13.73 2.21
C TYR A 124 -11.57 -13.46 2.49
N ASP A 125 -10.69 -14.40 2.18
CA ASP A 125 -9.24 -14.29 2.35
C ASP A 125 -8.55 -13.45 1.25
N MET A 126 -9.31 -12.61 0.55
CA MET A 126 -8.89 -11.83 -0.63
C MET A 126 -8.39 -10.42 -0.29
N THR A 127 -8.18 -10.15 1.00
CA THR A 127 -7.67 -8.86 1.47
C THR A 127 -6.38 -8.99 2.28
N GLY A 128 -5.59 -7.91 2.30
CA GLY A 128 -4.46 -7.73 3.22
C GLY A 128 -4.43 -6.30 3.74
N VAL A 129 -3.72 -6.07 4.84
CA VAL A 129 -3.66 -4.75 5.49
C VAL A 129 -2.22 -4.29 5.71
N ALA A 130 -1.98 -2.99 5.60
CA ALA A 130 -0.66 -2.44 5.90
C ALA A 130 -0.42 -2.29 7.41
N ILE A 131 0.81 -2.50 7.86
CA ILE A 131 1.28 -2.27 9.24
C ILE A 131 2.55 -1.43 9.18
N GLN A 132 2.62 -0.40 10.03
CA GLN A 132 3.65 0.63 9.96
C GLN A 132 4.68 0.45 11.09
N SER A 133 5.96 0.27 10.77
CA SER A 133 6.99 -0.02 11.78
C SER A 133 7.30 1.15 12.71
N TYR A 134 6.96 2.38 12.34
CA TYR A 134 7.14 3.54 13.21
C TYR A 134 6.19 3.59 14.40
N LEU A 135 5.08 2.83 14.42
CA LEU A 135 4.17 2.82 15.58
C LEU A 135 4.62 1.82 16.63
N ARG A 136 4.52 2.22 17.90
CA ARG A 136 4.84 1.37 19.05
C ARG A 136 3.90 0.17 19.18
N ARG A 137 2.64 0.32 18.74
CA ARG A 137 1.59 -0.71 18.80
C ARG A 137 1.75 -1.86 17.78
N SER A 138 2.49 -1.63 16.69
CA SER A 138 2.50 -2.51 15.51
C SER A 138 2.90 -3.96 15.77
N ALA A 139 3.73 -4.23 16.79
CA ALA A 139 4.07 -5.61 17.12
C ALA A 139 2.86 -6.39 17.68
N SER A 140 2.04 -5.74 18.51
CA SER A 140 0.82 -6.34 19.04
C SER A 140 -0.21 -6.54 17.94
N ASP A 141 -0.39 -5.53 17.09
CA ASP A 141 -1.32 -5.59 15.96
C ASP A 141 -0.96 -6.70 14.98
N LEU A 142 0.34 -6.83 14.66
CA LEU A 142 0.84 -7.86 13.76
C LEU A 142 0.64 -9.27 14.31
N LEU A 143 0.87 -9.49 15.61
CA LEU A 143 0.56 -10.76 16.26
C LEU A 143 -0.93 -11.07 16.16
N HIS A 144 -1.80 -10.11 16.49
CA HIS A 144 -3.23 -10.29 16.43
C HIS A 144 -3.71 -10.65 15.02
N ILE A 145 -3.17 -10.00 13.99
CA ILE A 145 -3.48 -10.32 12.58
C ILE A 145 -2.97 -11.72 12.21
N ALA A 146 -1.75 -12.08 12.63
CA ALA A 146 -1.13 -13.37 12.33
C ALA A 146 -1.88 -14.54 12.99
N GLU A 147 -2.40 -14.37 14.22
CA GLU A 147 -3.25 -15.36 14.91
C GLU A 147 -4.52 -15.71 14.13
N HIS A 148 -5.01 -14.77 13.29
CA HIS A 148 -6.15 -14.97 12.42
C HIS A 148 -5.77 -15.40 10.99
N GLY A 149 -4.49 -15.67 10.72
CA GLY A 149 -3.97 -16.06 9.40
C GLY A 149 -3.83 -14.91 8.40
N GLY A 150 -3.98 -13.67 8.85
CA GLY A 150 -4.09 -12.50 7.99
C GLY A 150 -2.82 -12.16 7.19
N LYS A 151 -3.02 -11.41 6.10
CA LYS A 151 -1.98 -10.98 5.16
C LYS A 151 -1.55 -9.54 5.47
N VAL A 152 -0.25 -9.31 5.61
CA VAL A 152 0.31 -8.03 6.05
C VAL A 152 1.23 -7.43 5.00
N ARG A 153 1.09 -6.11 4.77
CA ARG A 153 2.09 -5.29 4.09
C ARG A 153 2.88 -4.48 5.10
N LEU A 154 4.16 -4.76 5.27
CA LEU A 154 5.02 -4.05 6.20
C LEU A 154 5.63 -2.79 5.56
N VAL A 155 5.31 -1.62 6.10
CA VAL A 155 5.83 -0.30 5.70
C VAL A 155 6.52 0.38 6.88
N LYS A 156 7.31 1.44 6.64
CA LYS A 156 7.84 2.26 7.76
C LYS A 156 6.77 3.13 8.40
N GLY A 157 5.94 3.78 7.59
CA GLY A 157 5.00 4.82 8.01
C GLY A 157 5.23 6.09 7.20
N ALA A 158 4.17 6.87 6.99
CA ALA A 158 4.18 8.05 6.12
C ALA A 158 3.53 9.30 6.76
N TYR A 159 3.00 9.17 7.97
CA TYR A 159 2.33 10.24 8.71
C TYR A 159 3.24 10.80 9.80
N HIS A 160 2.90 11.96 10.34
CA HIS A 160 3.57 12.55 11.48
C HIS A 160 2.70 12.34 12.71
N GLU A 161 3.18 11.51 13.63
CA GLU A 161 2.47 11.14 14.86
C GLU A 161 3.26 11.58 16.10
N PRO A 162 2.59 11.86 17.23
CA PRO A 162 3.26 12.17 18.48
C PRO A 162 4.14 11.00 18.98
N GLU A 163 5.20 11.32 19.73
CA GLU A 163 6.16 10.32 20.25
C GLU A 163 5.54 9.26 21.18
N GLU A 164 4.38 9.57 21.74
CA GLU A 164 3.59 8.63 22.55
C GLU A 164 3.11 7.42 21.71
N HIS A 165 2.88 7.63 20.41
CA HIS A 165 2.39 6.62 19.49
C HIS A 165 3.50 6.09 18.57
N ALA A 166 4.45 6.94 18.20
CA ALA A 166 5.49 6.61 17.22
C ALA A 166 6.92 6.72 17.78
N PHE A 167 7.82 5.90 17.23
CA PHE A 167 9.25 6.07 17.39
C PHE A 167 9.70 7.36 16.70
N SER A 168 10.58 8.13 17.34
CA SER A 168 11.00 9.44 16.86
C SER A 168 12.30 9.40 16.05
N THR A 169 13.11 8.34 16.19
CA THR A 169 14.39 8.19 15.47
C THR A 169 14.30 7.19 14.33
N LYS A 170 15.13 7.38 13.30
CA LYS A 170 15.22 6.44 12.16
C LYS A 170 15.68 5.06 12.63
N GLU A 171 16.61 5.04 13.58
CA GLU A 171 17.22 3.83 14.12
C GLU A 171 16.18 2.96 14.83
N GLU A 172 15.29 3.56 15.63
CA GLU A 172 14.19 2.85 16.27
C GLU A 172 13.17 2.32 15.25
N VAL A 173 12.81 3.14 14.25
CA VAL A 173 11.87 2.74 13.18
C VAL A 173 12.43 1.57 12.36
N ASP A 174 13.71 1.61 12.02
CA ASP A 174 14.40 0.55 11.27
C ASP A 174 14.56 -0.71 12.13
N ALA A 175 14.92 -0.57 13.40
CA ALA A 175 15.01 -1.70 14.33
C ALA A 175 13.65 -2.39 14.51
N ASN A 176 12.57 -1.62 14.64
CA ASN A 176 11.23 -2.19 14.73
C ASN A 176 10.78 -2.78 13.38
N TYR A 177 11.19 -2.22 12.24
CA TYR A 177 10.91 -2.81 10.91
C TYR A 177 11.54 -4.21 10.81
N VAL A 178 12.81 -4.36 11.19
CA VAL A 178 13.48 -5.66 11.22
C VAL A 178 12.81 -6.62 12.19
N LYS A 179 12.43 -6.16 13.39
CA LYS A 179 11.69 -6.98 14.36
C LYS A 179 10.38 -7.53 13.75
N LEU A 180 9.55 -6.65 13.19
CA LEU A 180 8.27 -7.04 12.58
C LEU A 180 8.46 -7.95 11.36
N MET A 181 9.49 -7.71 10.54
CA MET A 181 9.85 -8.56 9.42
C MET A 181 10.19 -9.98 9.88
N ARG A 182 11.00 -10.14 10.94
CA ARG A 182 11.30 -11.47 11.51
C ARG A 182 10.03 -12.19 11.96
N MET A 183 9.13 -11.49 12.65
CA MET A 183 7.84 -12.05 13.06
C MET A 183 7.02 -12.54 11.87
N LEU A 184 7.06 -11.85 10.72
CA LEU A 184 6.39 -12.29 9.48
C LEU A 184 7.06 -13.52 8.87
N PHE A 185 8.39 -13.62 8.86
CA PHE A 185 9.08 -14.83 8.39
C PHE A 185 8.83 -16.04 9.30
N GLU A 186 8.59 -15.82 10.59
CA GLU A 186 8.25 -16.88 11.55
C GLU A 186 6.78 -17.34 11.41
N SER A 187 5.83 -16.39 11.34
CA SER A 187 4.40 -16.68 11.54
C SER A 187 3.48 -16.28 10.38
N GLY A 188 3.93 -15.42 9.47
CA GLY A 188 3.12 -14.92 8.36
C GLY A 188 2.70 -16.03 7.40
N SER A 189 1.52 -15.89 6.80
CA SER A 189 1.02 -16.76 5.73
C SER A 189 1.57 -16.29 4.38
N PHE A 190 1.09 -15.15 3.92
CA PHE A 190 1.64 -14.35 2.83
C PHE A 190 1.81 -12.91 3.32
N PHE A 191 2.91 -12.28 2.96
CA PHE A 191 3.18 -10.89 3.35
C PHE A 191 3.95 -10.13 2.29
N ALA A 192 3.94 -8.80 2.44
CA ALA A 192 4.67 -7.90 1.56
C ALA A 192 5.67 -7.07 2.35
N ILE A 193 6.88 -6.95 1.81
CA ILE A 193 7.94 -6.07 2.30
C ILE A 193 7.94 -4.81 1.44
N ALA A 194 7.25 -3.77 1.91
CA ALA A 194 7.06 -2.53 1.17
C ALA A 194 8.08 -1.46 1.60
N THR A 195 9.21 -1.41 0.90
CA THR A 195 10.32 -0.51 1.22
C THR A 195 11.23 -0.24 0.02
N HIS A 196 11.88 0.92 0.02
CA HIS A 196 12.99 1.25 -0.89
C HIS A 196 14.34 1.26 -0.18
N ASP A 197 14.41 0.82 1.08
CA ASP A 197 15.63 0.80 1.87
C ASP A 197 16.42 -0.48 1.56
N SER A 198 17.64 -0.33 1.02
CA SER A 198 18.48 -1.49 0.66
C SER A 198 18.76 -2.39 1.86
N ASN A 199 18.97 -1.82 3.06
CA ASN A 199 19.31 -2.61 4.23
C ASN A 199 18.15 -3.52 4.63
N MET A 200 16.91 -3.03 4.50
CA MET A 200 15.71 -3.83 4.80
C MET A 200 15.49 -4.91 3.75
N ILE A 201 15.79 -4.62 2.48
CA ILE A 201 15.69 -5.59 1.38
C ILE A 201 16.73 -6.69 1.54
N GLU A 202 17.99 -6.34 1.81
CA GLU A 202 19.07 -7.30 2.06
C GLU A 202 18.75 -8.19 3.26
N GLU A 203 18.20 -7.63 4.34
CA GLU A 203 17.76 -8.42 5.49
C GLU A 203 16.60 -9.36 5.16
N ALA A 204 15.62 -8.93 4.35
CA ALA A 204 14.54 -9.80 3.90
C ALA A 204 15.06 -10.95 3.02
N ILE A 205 16.01 -10.68 2.11
CA ILE A 205 16.68 -11.70 1.29
C ILE A 205 17.46 -12.67 2.19
N ARG A 206 18.14 -12.16 3.22
CA ARG A 206 18.89 -13.01 4.15
C ARG A 206 17.95 -13.94 4.92
N LEU A 207 16.82 -13.41 5.40
CA LEU A 207 15.79 -14.20 6.10
C LEU A 207 15.09 -15.20 5.18
N SER A 208 14.90 -14.88 3.89
CA SER A 208 14.24 -15.78 2.95
C SER A 208 15.07 -17.03 2.62
N ASN A 209 16.40 -16.99 2.77
CA ASN A 209 17.25 -18.15 2.50
C ASN A 209 16.96 -19.34 3.43
N ASP A 210 16.48 -19.06 4.65
CA ASP A 210 16.16 -20.08 5.67
C ASP A 210 14.64 -20.31 5.82
N SER A 211 13.84 -19.76 4.89
CA SER A 211 12.39 -19.71 5.00
C SER A 211 11.69 -20.22 3.75
N THR A 212 10.55 -20.88 3.92
CA THR A 212 9.65 -21.31 2.84
C THR A 212 8.45 -20.38 2.69
N LYS A 213 8.42 -19.26 3.43
CA LYS A 213 7.31 -18.31 3.40
C LYS A 213 7.23 -17.61 2.05
N GLU A 214 6.01 -17.48 1.54
CA GLU A 214 5.72 -16.70 0.35
C GLU A 214 5.64 -15.21 0.72
N PHE A 215 6.40 -14.39 0.01
CA PHE A 215 6.36 -12.94 0.17
C PHE A 215 6.69 -12.23 -1.14
N GLU A 216 6.34 -10.95 -1.21
CA GLU A 216 6.73 -10.08 -2.30
C GLU A 216 7.36 -8.77 -1.81
N PHE A 217 8.22 -8.19 -2.63
CA PHE A 217 8.68 -6.82 -2.43
C PHE A 217 7.71 -5.85 -3.09
N GLN A 218 7.41 -4.75 -2.41
CA GLN A 218 6.53 -3.72 -2.98
C GLN A 218 7.22 -2.37 -3.01
N LEU A 219 7.27 -1.76 -4.19
CA LEU A 219 7.98 -0.51 -4.43
C LEU A 219 7.12 0.47 -5.22
N LEU A 220 7.17 1.73 -4.86
CA LEU A 220 6.47 2.81 -5.57
C LEU A 220 6.98 2.98 -7.01
N MET A 221 6.06 3.26 -7.93
CA MET A 221 6.35 3.57 -9.33
C MET A 221 7.36 4.73 -9.48
N GLY A 222 8.34 4.55 -10.37
CA GLY A 222 9.36 5.56 -10.70
C GLY A 222 10.41 5.82 -9.62
N ILE A 223 10.47 4.97 -8.60
CA ILE A 223 11.45 5.02 -7.51
C ILE A 223 12.31 3.76 -7.51
N ARG A 224 13.63 3.95 -7.66
CA ARG A 224 14.65 2.89 -7.64
C ARG A 224 14.33 1.75 -8.61
N ASP A 225 14.05 2.09 -9.87
CA ASP A 225 13.68 1.10 -10.89
C ASP A 225 14.81 0.10 -11.14
N GLU A 226 16.07 0.50 -10.94
CA GLU A 226 17.24 -0.38 -10.96
C GLU A 226 17.14 -1.50 -9.91
N LEU A 227 16.68 -1.18 -8.70
CA LEU A 227 16.52 -2.16 -7.61
C LEU A 227 15.37 -3.12 -7.91
N LYS A 228 14.27 -2.63 -8.49
CA LYS A 228 13.14 -3.48 -8.89
C LYS A 228 13.60 -4.54 -9.89
N ASN A 229 14.35 -4.11 -10.91
CA ASN A 229 14.90 -5.01 -11.93
C ASN A 229 15.89 -6.03 -11.34
N GLU A 230 16.70 -5.62 -10.36
CA GLU A 230 17.60 -6.53 -9.66
C GLU A 230 16.81 -7.63 -8.92
N LEU A 231 15.76 -7.24 -8.19
CA LEU A 231 14.91 -8.17 -7.45
C LEU A 231 14.18 -9.15 -8.37
N THR A 232 13.61 -8.68 -9.49
CA THR A 232 12.96 -9.56 -10.47
C THR A 232 13.96 -10.50 -11.15
N THR A 233 15.20 -10.05 -11.42
CA THR A 233 16.26 -10.90 -11.98
C THR A 233 16.70 -11.99 -11.01
N LYS A 234 16.61 -11.72 -9.70
CA LYS A 234 16.80 -12.70 -8.62
C LYS A 234 15.55 -13.56 -8.35
N GLU A 235 14.56 -13.51 -9.25
CA GLU A 235 13.31 -14.29 -9.20
C GLU A 235 12.41 -13.99 -7.98
N PHE A 236 12.64 -12.88 -7.27
CA PHE A 236 11.70 -12.44 -6.24
C PHE A 236 10.41 -11.89 -6.88
N ALA A 237 9.28 -12.17 -6.23
CA ALA A 237 8.02 -11.50 -6.55
C ALA A 237 8.14 -10.01 -6.21
N VAL A 238 7.80 -9.15 -7.18
CA VAL A 238 7.85 -7.69 -7.03
C VAL A 238 6.54 -7.10 -7.53
N ALA A 239 5.94 -6.22 -6.72
CA ALA A 239 4.79 -5.42 -7.09
C ALA A 239 5.13 -3.93 -7.13
N GLU A 240 4.70 -3.24 -8.18
CA GLU A 240 4.85 -1.81 -8.33
C GLU A 240 3.57 -1.08 -7.88
N TYR A 241 3.69 -0.17 -6.92
CA TYR A 241 2.58 0.65 -6.45
C TYR A 241 2.42 1.89 -7.33
N ILE A 242 1.29 1.94 -8.04
CA ILE A 242 0.98 2.85 -9.15
C ILE A 242 -0.18 3.76 -8.73
N PRO A 243 0.10 4.96 -8.22
CA PRO A 243 -0.93 5.94 -7.93
C PRO A 243 -1.41 6.63 -9.21
N TYR A 244 -2.70 6.97 -9.26
CA TYR A 244 -3.31 7.75 -10.35
C TYR A 244 -4.46 8.63 -9.83
N GLY A 245 -4.86 9.62 -10.60
CA GLY A 245 -5.97 10.51 -10.28
C GLY A 245 -5.56 11.98 -10.08
N SER A 246 -6.57 12.85 -10.01
CA SER A 246 -6.39 14.30 -9.95
C SER A 246 -5.79 14.81 -8.63
N GLN A 247 -5.88 14.04 -7.54
CA GLN A 247 -5.33 14.43 -6.22
C GLN A 247 -3.82 14.09 -6.08
N TRP A 248 -3.03 14.32 -7.13
CA TRP A 248 -1.61 14.00 -7.17
C TRP A 248 -0.72 14.94 -6.35
N LEU A 249 -1.17 16.18 -6.09
CA LEU A 249 -0.34 17.20 -5.46
C LEU A 249 -0.02 16.88 -3.98
N PRO A 250 -0.99 16.56 -3.10
CA PRO A 250 -0.70 16.18 -1.71
C PRO A 250 0.19 14.92 -1.62
N TYR A 251 -0.08 13.93 -2.47
CA TYR A 251 0.74 12.73 -2.58
C TYR A 251 2.19 13.04 -2.99
N SER A 252 2.36 13.84 -4.04
CA SER A 252 3.70 14.20 -4.55
C SER A 252 4.47 15.08 -3.57
N VAL A 253 3.82 15.98 -2.85
CA VAL A 253 4.45 16.84 -1.83
C VAL A 253 5.00 15.99 -0.68
N ARG A 254 4.27 14.97 -0.21
CA ARG A 254 4.77 14.03 0.82
C ARG A 254 6.01 13.28 0.33
N ARG A 255 5.95 12.70 -0.87
CA ARG A 255 7.07 11.99 -1.51
C ARG A 255 8.33 12.85 -1.68
N ILE A 256 8.15 14.15 -1.90
CA ILE A 256 9.25 15.12 -2.01
C ILE A 256 9.81 15.49 -0.63
N ARG A 257 8.96 15.70 0.38
CA ARG A 257 9.41 16.00 1.77
C ARG A 257 10.20 14.85 2.39
N GLU A 258 9.86 13.61 2.05
CA GLU A 258 10.61 12.41 2.44
C GLU A 258 12.04 12.37 1.84
N ARG A 259 12.36 13.23 0.86
CA ARG A 259 13.69 13.33 0.23
C ARG A 259 14.26 14.76 0.29
N LYS A 260 15.10 15.05 1.29
CA LYS A 260 15.82 16.34 1.43
C LYS A 260 16.51 16.83 0.14
N ARG A 261 16.96 15.92 -0.72
CA ARG A 261 17.66 16.22 -1.99
C ARG A 261 16.76 16.77 -3.11
N ASN A 262 15.44 16.69 -2.98
CA ASN A 262 14.48 17.02 -4.05
C ASN A 262 13.72 18.35 -3.84
N LEU A 263 13.99 19.11 -2.77
CA LEU A 263 13.36 20.42 -2.54
C LEU A 263 13.61 21.41 -3.69
N LEU A 264 14.74 21.29 -4.39
CA LEU A 264 15.07 22.07 -5.60
C LEU A 264 14.13 21.80 -6.78
N LEU A 265 13.47 20.62 -6.84
CA LEU A 265 12.53 20.27 -7.91
C LEU A 265 11.19 21.01 -7.75
N LEU A 266 10.76 21.30 -6.51
CA LEU A 266 9.55 22.10 -6.24
C LEU A 266 9.70 23.53 -6.75
N ALA A 267 10.85 24.17 -6.44
CA ALA A 267 11.14 25.53 -6.90
C ALA A 267 11.11 25.64 -8.43
N ARG A 268 11.61 24.63 -9.15
CA ARG A 268 11.55 24.60 -10.62
C ARG A 268 10.14 24.37 -11.17
N SER A 269 9.31 23.58 -10.49
CA SER A 269 7.92 23.34 -10.91
C SER A 269 7.00 24.55 -10.75
N LEU A 270 7.30 25.43 -9.79
CA LEU A 270 6.55 26.68 -9.56
C LEU A 270 6.94 27.81 -10.51
N ILE A 271 8.14 27.75 -11.10
CA ILE A 271 8.65 28.75 -12.06
C ILE A 271 8.23 28.41 -13.51
N GLN A 272 7.73 27.20 -13.76
CA GLN A 272 7.28 26.74 -15.09
C GLN A 272 5.75 26.66 -15.22
N GLN A 273 4.99 27.43 -14.43
CA GLN A 273 3.59 27.75 -14.75
C GLN A 273 3.54 28.91 -15.74
#